data_AF-A0A3C0IP51-F1
#
_entry.id   AF-A0A3C0IP51-F1
#
_cell.length_a   1.000
_cell.length_b   1.000
_cell.length_c   1.000
_cell.angle_alpha   90.00
_cell.angle_beta   90.00
_cell.angle_gamma   90.00
#
_symmetry.space_group_name_H-M   'P 1'
#
loop_
_entity.id
_entity.type
_entity.pdbx_description
1 polymer ?
#
loop_
_entity_poly.entity_id
_entity_poly.type
_entity_poly.pdbx_seq_one_letter_code
_entity_poly.pdbx_strand_id
1 'polypeptide(L)'
;MKQFLLALCCFVALASNAQAFEGRGGGGGMRNPEQRDQMQKERFQKQLGVTAVQADSILAANKDMRPQMMRLMRSEQAPAAKKEAIDKLRDARKQRLLKAGLTAEQIAKLEQMEAEQMERLRERR
;
A
#
# COMPACT_ATOMS: atom_id res chain seq x y z
N MET A 1 -15.18 -1.72 64.28
CA MET A 1 -14.16 -0.88 64.94
C MET A 1 -12.92 -1.73 65.16
N LYS A 2 -11.76 -1.21 64.72
CA LYS A 2 -10.37 -1.70 64.94
C LYS A 2 -9.98 -2.90 64.04
N GLN A 3 -9.45 -2.68 62.82
CA GLN A 3 -8.06 -2.26 62.46
C GLN A 3 -7.08 -3.33 63.00
N PHE A 4 -6.30 -4.07 62.21
CA PHE A 4 -5.18 -3.65 61.35
C PHE A 4 -4.90 -4.79 60.33
N LEU A 5 -4.78 -4.56 59.02
CA LEU A 5 -3.64 -3.98 58.29
C LEU A 5 -2.54 -5.02 58.00
N LEU A 6 -2.20 -5.13 56.70
CA LEU A 6 -0.92 -5.64 56.15
C LEU A 6 -0.66 -7.16 56.35
N ALA A 7 -0.06 -7.92 55.43
CA ALA A 7 0.63 -7.63 54.19
C ALA A 7 0.84 -8.96 53.43
N LEU A 8 1.04 -8.87 52.13
CA LEU A 8 2.12 -9.57 51.43
C LEU A 8 2.16 -11.11 51.49
N CYS A 9 1.51 -11.76 50.53
CA CYS A 9 2.04 -13.00 49.95
C CYS A 9 1.79 -12.97 48.43
N CYS A 10 2.81 -12.50 47.71
CA CYS A 10 3.03 -12.81 46.31
C CYS A 10 2.94 -14.32 46.11
N PHE A 11 2.19 -14.81 45.11
CA PHE A 11 2.71 -15.74 44.10
C PHE A 11 1.60 -16.16 43.11
N VAL A 12 1.81 -15.76 41.85
CA VAL A 12 1.69 -16.60 40.66
C VAL A 12 0.35 -17.31 40.43
N ALA A 13 -0.49 -16.65 39.64
CA ALA A 13 -1.29 -17.34 38.62
C ALA A 13 -1.07 -16.63 37.29
N LEU A 14 0.12 -16.85 36.73
CA LEU A 14 0.39 -16.65 35.31
C LEU A 14 -0.60 -17.53 34.53
N ALA A 15 -1.75 -16.97 34.20
CA ALA A 15 -2.70 -17.57 33.28
C ALA A 15 -2.01 -17.66 31.91
N SER A 16 -1.75 -18.89 31.52
CA SER A 16 -1.14 -19.33 30.28
C SER A 16 -1.87 -18.77 29.06
N ASN A 17 -1.41 -17.65 28.53
CA ASN A 17 -1.62 -17.35 27.12
C ASN A 17 -0.50 -18.00 26.32
N ALA A 18 -0.61 -19.32 26.16
CA ALA A 18 0.08 -20.04 25.10
C ALA A 18 -0.53 -19.59 23.75
N GLN A 19 -0.16 -18.39 23.30
CA GLN A 19 -0.31 -18.04 21.89
C GLN A 19 0.78 -18.79 21.13
N ALA A 20 0.44 -20.03 20.79
CA ALA A 20 1.12 -20.79 19.78
C ALA A 20 1.17 -19.96 18.49
N PHE A 21 2.39 -19.73 18.03
CA PHE A 21 2.78 -19.91 16.64
C PHE A 21 1.85 -19.32 15.56
N GLU A 22 2.14 -18.08 15.18
CA GLU A 22 2.29 -17.78 13.76
C GLU A 22 3.54 -16.91 13.61
N GLY A 23 4.65 -17.53 13.23
CA GLY A 23 5.76 -16.79 12.64
C GLY A 23 5.24 -16.02 11.44
N ARG A 24 4.97 -14.72 11.59
CA ARG A 24 4.63 -13.83 10.47
C ARG A 24 5.89 -13.41 9.72
N GLY A 25 6.71 -14.38 9.36
CA GLY A 25 7.57 -14.33 8.18
C GLY A 25 6.74 -14.72 6.97
N GLY A 26 5.80 -13.86 6.56
CA GLY A 26 4.86 -14.14 5.48
C GLY A 26 5.52 -14.04 4.11
N GLY A 27 6.28 -15.06 3.73
CA GLY A 27 6.72 -15.30 2.37
C GLY A 27 5.51 -15.19 1.43
N GLY A 28 5.67 -14.36 0.39
CA GLY A 28 4.62 -14.06 -0.57
C GLY A 28 4.07 -15.33 -1.19
N GLY A 29 2.92 -15.78 -0.69
CA GLY A 29 2.15 -16.84 -1.31
C GLY A 29 1.98 -16.50 -2.80
N MET A 30 2.26 -17.48 -3.64
CA MET A 30 2.20 -17.39 -5.10
C MET A 30 0.74 -17.28 -5.56
N ARG A 31 0.06 -16.20 -5.17
CA ARG A 31 -1.25 -15.82 -5.73
C ARG A 31 -1.06 -15.61 -7.22
N ASN A 32 -1.93 -16.22 -8.02
CA ASN A 32 -1.95 -16.02 -9.47
C ASN A 32 -2.19 -14.52 -9.79
N PRO A 33 -1.83 -14.04 -10.99
CA PRO A 33 -1.91 -12.62 -11.34
C PRO A 33 -3.32 -12.03 -11.17
N GLU A 34 -4.36 -12.81 -11.48
CA GLU A 34 -5.75 -12.38 -11.40
C GLU A 34 -6.21 -12.13 -9.96
N GLN A 35 -5.86 -13.02 -9.03
CA GLN A 35 -6.14 -12.81 -7.60
C GLN A 35 -5.42 -11.58 -7.06
N ARG A 36 -4.20 -11.29 -7.56
CA ARG A 36 -3.47 -10.07 -7.16
C ARG A 36 -4.18 -8.81 -7.65
N ASP A 37 -4.63 -8.82 -8.90
CA ASP A 37 -5.38 -7.71 -9.48
C ASP A 37 -6.69 -7.47 -8.72
N GLN A 38 -7.43 -8.55 -8.40
CA GLN A 38 -8.68 -8.45 -7.67
C GLN A 38 -8.50 -7.83 -6.28
N MET A 39 -7.50 -8.28 -5.51
CA MET A 39 -7.18 -7.67 -4.22
C MET A 39 -6.75 -6.21 -4.35
N GLN A 40 -6.03 -5.87 -5.42
CA GLN A 40 -5.61 -4.50 -5.65
C GLN A 40 -6.83 -3.60 -5.93
N LYS A 41 -7.78 -4.08 -6.72
CA LYS A 41 -9.06 -3.38 -6.95
C LYS A 41 -9.87 -3.23 -5.68
N GLU A 42 -9.99 -4.28 -4.87
CA GLU A 42 -10.67 -4.21 -3.58
C GLU A 42 -10.02 -3.20 -2.64
N ARG A 43 -8.68 -3.14 -2.62
CA ARG A 43 -7.95 -2.13 -1.86
C ARG A 43 -8.27 -0.73 -2.36
N PHE A 44 -8.30 -0.49 -3.67
CA PHE A 44 -8.66 0.81 -4.23
C PHE A 44 -10.08 1.22 -3.81
N GLN A 45 -11.06 0.32 -3.94
CA GLN A 45 -12.44 0.60 -3.53
C GLN A 45 -12.52 0.97 -2.04
N LYS A 46 -11.89 0.17 -1.16
CA LYS A 46 -11.93 0.42 0.29
C LYS A 46 -11.20 1.68 0.71
N GLN A 47 -10.02 1.95 0.14
CA GLN A 47 -9.17 3.06 0.59
C GLN A 47 -9.54 4.38 -0.09
N LEU A 48 -10.04 4.35 -1.33
CA LEU A 48 -10.32 5.56 -2.12
C LEU A 48 -11.83 5.84 -2.25
N GLY A 49 -12.70 4.92 -1.85
CA GLY A 49 -14.15 5.07 -2.03
C GLY A 49 -14.56 5.11 -3.51
N VAL A 50 -13.82 4.42 -4.37
CA VAL A 50 -14.06 4.37 -5.83
C VAL A 50 -15.00 3.22 -6.19
N THR A 51 -15.69 3.35 -7.31
CA THR A 51 -16.50 2.28 -7.91
C THR A 51 -15.62 1.17 -8.50
N ALA A 52 -16.23 0.02 -8.84
CA ALA A 52 -15.53 -1.07 -9.53
C ALA A 52 -14.89 -0.62 -10.86
N VAL A 53 -15.63 0.16 -11.67
CA VAL A 53 -15.16 0.69 -12.96
C VAL A 53 -13.99 1.65 -12.80
N GLN A 54 -14.04 2.51 -11.77
CA GLN A 54 -12.92 3.39 -11.44
C GLN A 54 -11.70 2.59 -10.93
N ALA A 55 -11.91 1.52 -10.15
CA ALA A 55 -10.84 0.64 -9.70
C ALA A 55 -10.17 -0.11 -10.86
N ASP A 56 -10.94 -0.60 -11.84
CA ASP A 56 -10.41 -1.17 -13.09
C ASP A 56 -9.59 -0.14 -13.87
N SER A 57 -10.05 1.12 -13.91
CA SER A 57 -9.35 2.22 -14.58
C SER A 57 -8.01 2.56 -13.90
N ILE A 58 -7.97 2.58 -12.56
CA ILE A 58 -6.72 2.75 -11.80
C ILE A 58 -5.76 1.59 -12.10
N LEU A 59 -6.25 0.36 -12.05
CA LEU A 59 -5.44 -0.83 -12.33
C LEU A 59 -4.82 -0.78 -13.73
N ALA A 60 -5.64 -0.47 -14.74
CA ALA A 60 -5.17 -0.36 -16.13
C ALA A 60 -4.12 0.74 -16.28
N ALA A 61 -4.38 1.94 -15.72
CA ALA A 61 -3.42 3.03 -15.76
C ALA A 61 -2.07 2.67 -15.08
N ASN A 62 -2.13 1.91 -13.98
CA ASN A 62 -0.93 1.44 -13.28
C ASN A 62 -0.16 0.39 -14.09
N LYS A 63 -0.87 -0.55 -14.72
CA LYS A 63 -0.28 -1.58 -15.59
C LYS A 63 0.44 -0.97 -16.78
N ASP A 64 -0.11 0.09 -17.37
CA ASP A 64 0.51 0.79 -18.51
C ASP A 64 1.69 1.67 -18.10
N MET A 65 1.60 2.33 -16.95
CA MET A 65 2.66 3.21 -16.44
C MET A 65 3.89 2.43 -15.98
N ARG A 66 3.71 1.27 -15.32
CA ARG A 66 4.81 0.51 -14.70
C ARG A 66 5.94 0.12 -15.66
N PRO A 67 5.71 -0.47 -16.85
CA PRO A 67 6.79 -0.79 -17.78
C PRO A 67 7.49 0.46 -18.30
N GLN A 68 6.77 1.57 -18.51
CA GLN A 68 7.35 2.84 -18.94
C GLN A 68 8.28 3.41 -17.87
N MET A 69 7.84 3.42 -16.62
CA MET A 69 8.66 3.82 -15.47
C MET A 69 9.92 2.97 -15.36
N MET A 70 9.80 1.65 -15.48
CA MET A 70 10.94 0.73 -15.43
C MET A 70 11.92 0.92 -16.59
N ARG A 71 11.44 1.32 -17.77
CA ARG A 71 12.30 1.67 -18.91
C ARG A 71 13.03 2.99 -18.67
N LEU A 72 12.34 4.02 -18.17
CA LEU A 72 12.95 5.31 -17.85
C LEU A 72 14.04 5.18 -16.78
N MET A 73 13.78 4.42 -15.72
CA MET A 73 14.76 4.18 -14.66
C MET A 73 16.03 3.47 -15.16
N ARG A 74 15.87 2.52 -16.08
CA ARG A 74 16.98 1.76 -16.69
C ARG A 74 17.63 2.44 -17.89
N SER A 75 17.11 3.58 -18.34
CA SER A 75 17.67 4.29 -19.50
C SER A 75 18.99 4.97 -19.15
N GLU A 76 19.82 5.26 -20.16
CA GLU A 76 21.08 6.03 -20.01
C GLU A 76 20.87 7.56 -20.06
N GLN A 77 19.62 8.01 -19.98
CA GLN A 77 19.29 9.44 -20.05
C GLN A 77 19.88 10.21 -18.86
N ALA A 78 20.22 11.48 -19.09
CA ALA A 78 20.65 12.38 -18.03
C ALA A 78 19.56 12.50 -16.93
N PRO A 79 19.93 12.68 -15.65
CA PRO A 79 18.97 12.74 -14.54
C PRO A 79 17.83 13.76 -14.75
N ALA A 80 18.15 14.93 -15.31
CA ALA A 80 17.15 15.96 -15.61
C ALA A 80 16.12 15.50 -16.65
N ALA A 81 16.58 14.87 -17.74
CA ALA A 81 15.71 14.34 -18.79
C ALA A 81 14.84 13.19 -18.27
N LYS A 82 15.40 12.30 -17.42
CA LYS A 82 14.62 11.24 -16.75
C LYS A 82 13.51 11.83 -15.89
N LYS A 83 13.82 12.85 -15.09
CA LYS A 83 12.85 13.51 -14.22
C LYS A 83 11.69 14.09 -15.05
N GLU A 84 12.00 14.85 -16.10
CA GLU A 84 10.98 15.42 -16.98
C GLU A 84 10.10 14.34 -17.63
N ALA A 85 10.69 13.23 -18.08
CA ALA A 85 9.94 12.12 -18.66
C ALA A 85 9.03 11.42 -17.63
N ILE A 86 9.49 11.28 -16.39
CA ILE A 86 8.71 10.74 -15.28
C ILE A 86 7.53 11.64 -14.94
N ASP A 87 7.75 12.96 -14.89
CA ASP A 87 6.71 13.93 -14.58
C ASP A 87 5.63 13.94 -15.67
N LYS A 88 6.03 13.94 -16.95
CA LYS A 88 5.10 13.78 -18.09
C LYS A 88 4.29 12.49 -18.01
N LEU A 89 4.91 11.38 -17.60
CA LEU A 89 4.23 10.10 -17.46
C LEU A 89 3.19 10.13 -16.31
N ARG A 90 3.52 10.80 -15.20
CA ARG A 90 2.60 11.00 -14.08
C ARG A 90 1.42 11.89 -14.46
N ASP A 91 1.69 12.99 -15.17
CA ASP A 91 0.65 13.89 -15.66
C ASP A 91 -0.29 13.19 -16.63
N ALA A 92 0.24 12.40 -17.57
CA ALA A 92 -0.57 11.62 -18.49
C ALA A 92 -1.46 10.60 -17.75
N ARG A 93 -0.94 9.93 -16.73
CA ARG A 93 -1.73 9.05 -15.86
C ARG A 93 -2.83 9.82 -15.14
N LYS A 94 -2.51 10.96 -14.53
CA LYS A 94 -3.47 11.81 -13.81
C LYS A 94 -4.61 12.25 -14.72
N GLN A 95 -4.30 12.74 -15.92
CA GLN A 95 -5.32 13.12 -16.90
C GLN A 95 -6.21 11.95 -17.33
N ARG A 96 -5.64 10.74 -17.48
CA ARG A 96 -6.42 9.54 -17.76
C ARG A 96 -7.37 9.19 -16.61
N LEU A 97 -6.93 9.31 -15.36
CA LEU A 97 -7.78 9.02 -14.19
C LEU A 97 -8.91 10.03 -14.04
N LEU A 98 -8.64 11.32 -14.28
CA LEU A 98 -9.69 12.35 -14.33
C LEU A 98 -10.74 12.04 -15.41
N LYS A 99 -10.30 11.65 -16.61
CA LYS A 99 -11.21 11.23 -17.70
C LYS A 99 -12.01 9.97 -17.36
N ALA A 100 -11.48 9.10 -16.50
CA ALA A 100 -12.19 7.93 -15.97
C ALA A 100 -13.18 8.28 -14.83
N GLY A 101 -13.36 9.57 -14.53
CA GLY A 101 -14.32 10.06 -13.55
C GLY A 101 -13.83 10.01 -12.11
N LEU A 102 -12.52 9.86 -11.87
CA LEU A 102 -11.98 10.02 -10.52
C LEU A 102 -11.91 11.50 -10.16
N THR A 103 -12.20 11.83 -8.90
CA THR A 103 -12.04 13.20 -8.40
C THR A 103 -10.56 13.52 -8.13
N ALA A 104 -10.24 14.81 -8.09
CA ALA A 104 -8.90 15.26 -7.71
C ALA A 104 -8.49 14.75 -6.32
N GLU A 105 -9.43 14.69 -5.37
CA GLU A 105 -9.20 14.15 -4.03
C GLU A 105 -8.89 12.65 -4.04
N GLN A 106 -9.63 11.86 -4.82
CA GLN A 106 -9.38 10.43 -4.97
C GLN A 106 -8.01 10.15 -5.59
N ILE A 107 -7.60 10.96 -6.57
CA ILE A 107 -6.27 10.87 -7.18
C ILE A 107 -5.17 11.27 -6.18
N ALA A 108 -5.35 12.35 -5.43
CA ALA A 108 -4.39 12.76 -4.41
C ALA A 108 -4.21 11.68 -3.34
N LYS A 109 -5.30 11.05 -2.90
CA LYS A 109 -5.25 9.93 -1.94
C LYS A 109 -4.55 8.69 -2.51
N LEU A 110 -4.76 8.40 -3.79
CA LEU A 110 -4.04 7.34 -4.50
C LEU A 110 -2.53 7.62 -4.54
N GLU A 111 -2.12 8.85 -4.84
CA GLU A 111 -0.71 9.26 -4.86
C GLU A 111 -0.06 9.17 -3.46
N GLN A 112 -0.77 9.61 -2.41
CA GLN A 112 -0.31 9.46 -1.02
C GLN A 112 -0.12 7.99 -0.64
N MET A 113 -1.12 7.16 -0.94
CA MET A 113 -1.08 5.71 -0.67
C MET A 113 0.11 5.02 -1.37
N GLU A 114 0.45 5.45 -2.59
CA GLU A 114 1.61 4.97 -3.34
C GLU A 114 2.94 5.46 -2.74
N ALA A 115 3.00 6.73 -2.32
CA ALA A 115 4.17 7.30 -1.64
C ALA A 115 4.49 6.58 -0.34
N GLU A 116 3.50 6.35 0.53
CA GLU A 116 3.67 5.59 1.77
C GLU A 116 4.12 4.15 1.51
N GLN A 117 3.62 3.52 0.43
CA GLN A 117 4.07 2.18 0.07
C GLN A 117 5.55 2.19 -0.31
N MET A 118 6.00 3.21 -1.04
CA MET A 118 7.41 3.36 -1.40
C MET A 118 8.29 3.65 -0.19
N GLU A 119 7.81 4.45 0.76
CA GLU A 119 8.51 4.74 2.02
C GLU A 119 8.70 3.47 2.85
N ARG A 120 7.64 2.69 3.08
CA ARG A 120 7.72 1.38 3.74
C ARG A 120 8.67 0.41 3.05
N LEU A 121 8.81 0.48 1.73
CA LEU A 121 9.76 -0.34 0.98
C LEU A 121 11.20 0.15 1.13
N ARG A 122 11.42 1.44 1.38
CA ARG A 122 12.75 2.01 1.67
C ARG A 122 13.19 1.70 3.10
N GLU A 123 12.29 1.80 4.07
CA GLU A 123 12.56 1.43 5.47
C GLU A 123 12.93 -0.05 5.65
N ARG A 124 12.48 -0.90 4.73
CA ARG A 124 12.77 -2.34 4.72
C ARG A 124 14.10 -2.71 4.03
N ARG A 125 14.79 -1.75 3.41
CA ARG A 125 16.07 -1.94 2.72
C ARG A 125 17.21 -1.43 3.58
#